data_AF-A0A087UC96-F1
#
_entry.id   AF-A0A087UC96-F1
#
_cell.length_a   1.000
_cell.length_b   1.000
_cell.length_c   1.000
_cell.angle_alpha   90.00
_cell.angle_beta   90.00
_cell.angle_gamma   90.00
#
_symmetry.space_group_name_H-M   'P 1'
#
loop_
_entity.id
_entity.type
_entity.pdbx_description
1 polymer ?
#
loop_
_entity_poly.entity_id
_entity_poly.type
_entity_poly.pdbx_seq_one_letter_code
_entity_poly.pdbx_strand_id
1 'polypeptide(L)'
;MLNGRTELHVFDRGSVTGERCCEQVLLPYVGLFRGTISPDLIFMDDNARPHRTLAVEELLESEDITRMDWPAYSPDLNSIEHVWDALGRRIAARLHPLENTQQLKQMLIEKWALLPQEMLHQLVLSVRRRYKATIAVRGGHIPY
;
A
#
# COMPACT_ATOMS: atom_id res chain seq x y z
N MET A 1 14.07 -7.36 -12.42
CA MET A 1 14.23 -6.31 -11.40
C MET A 1 12.85 -5.76 -11.12
N LEU A 2 12.42 -5.78 -9.86
CA LEU A 2 11.16 -5.17 -9.46
C LEU A 2 11.36 -3.66 -9.50
N ASN A 3 10.63 -2.95 -10.35
CA ASN A 3 10.67 -1.51 -10.45
C ASN A 3 9.94 -0.87 -9.24
N GLY A 4 10.22 -1.30 -8.01
CA GLY A 4 9.63 -0.75 -6.79
C GLY A 4 8.09 -0.85 -6.67
N ARG A 5 7.42 -1.67 -7.49
CA ARG A 5 5.96 -1.88 -7.48
C ARG A 5 5.65 -3.37 -7.53
N THR A 6 4.79 -3.83 -6.63
CA THR A 6 4.22 -5.18 -6.63
C THR A 6 3.02 -5.26 -7.58
N GLU A 7 2.53 -6.46 -7.86
CA GLU A 7 1.19 -6.61 -8.43
C GLU A 7 0.11 -6.09 -7.48
N LEU A 8 -1.02 -5.65 -8.05
CA LEU A 8 -2.20 -5.27 -7.29
C LEU A 8 -3.05 -6.52 -7.02
N HIS A 9 -3.14 -6.93 -5.76
CA HIS A 9 -4.01 -8.03 -5.35
C HIS A 9 -5.46 -7.57 -5.19
N VAL A 10 -6.40 -8.36 -5.71
CA VAL A 10 -7.84 -8.10 -5.59
C VAL A 10 -8.51 -9.28 -4.91
N PHE A 11 -9.09 -9.03 -3.74
CA PHE A 11 -9.91 -10.04 -3.06
C PHE A 11 -11.25 -10.20 -3.77
N ASP A 12 -11.57 -11.42 -4.21
CA ASP A 12 -12.76 -11.65 -5.04
C ASP A 12 -14.09 -11.49 -4.30
N ARG A 13 -14.17 -12.00 -3.06
CA ARG A 13 -15.35 -11.95 -2.18
C ARG A 13 -14.95 -12.00 -0.70
N GLY A 14 -15.90 -11.62 0.14
CA GLY A 14 -15.81 -11.72 1.60
C GLY A 14 -14.90 -10.66 2.23
N SER A 15 -14.90 -10.59 3.56
CA SER A 15 -14.05 -9.68 4.32
C SER A 15 -12.58 -10.10 4.25
N VAL A 16 -11.68 -9.13 4.29
CA VAL A 16 -10.25 -9.38 4.47
C VAL A 16 -10.00 -9.70 5.93
N THR A 17 -9.50 -10.91 6.22
CA THR A 17 -9.09 -11.35 7.55
C THR A 17 -7.56 -11.33 7.66
N GLY A 18 -7.03 -11.49 8.87
CA GLY A 18 -5.59 -11.62 9.10
C GLY A 18 -4.96 -12.76 8.31
N GLU A 19 -5.55 -13.97 8.40
CA GLU A 19 -5.11 -15.14 7.63
C GLU A 19 -5.08 -14.86 6.12
N ARG A 20 -6.14 -14.26 5.57
CA ARG A 20 -6.17 -13.92 4.14
C ARG A 20 -5.13 -12.86 3.77
N CYS A 21 -4.83 -11.93 4.68
CA CYS A 21 -3.75 -10.96 4.48
C CYS A 21 -2.39 -11.68 4.45
N CYS A 22 -2.14 -12.60 5.39
CA CYS A 22 -0.91 -13.41 5.42
C CYS A 22 -0.73 -14.22 4.13
N GLU A 23 -1.70 -15.06 3.80
CA GLU A 23 -1.60 -16.05 2.72
C GLU A 23 -1.65 -15.43 1.32
N GLN A 24 -2.48 -14.41 1.13
CA GLN A 24 -2.75 -13.86 -0.21
C GLN A 24 -1.95 -12.60 -0.50
N VAL A 25 -1.37 -11.95 0.51
CA VAL A 25 -0.66 -10.67 0.34
C VAL A 25 0.76 -10.71 0.92
N LEU A 26 0.92 -10.92 2.23
CA LEU A 26 2.22 -10.78 2.87
C LEU A 26 3.22 -11.85 2.41
N LEU A 27 2.83 -13.13 2.39
CA LEU A 27 3.70 -14.21 1.94
C LEU A 27 4.09 -14.09 0.46
N PRO A 28 3.15 -13.90 -0.50
CA PRO A 28 3.49 -13.84 -1.91
C PRO A 28 4.30 -12.61 -2.31
N TYR A 29 4.05 -11.47 -1.67
CA TYR A 29 4.62 -10.19 -2.09
C TYR A 29 5.70 -9.65 -1.15
N VAL A 30 5.56 -9.78 0.17
CA VAL A 30 6.54 -9.20 1.11
C VAL A 30 7.68 -10.17 1.40
N GLY A 31 7.37 -11.45 1.62
CA GLY A 31 8.39 -12.49 1.84
C GLY A 31 9.37 -12.61 0.66
N LEU A 32 8.84 -12.58 -0.58
CA LEU A 32 9.65 -12.59 -1.81
C LEU A 32 10.53 -11.33 -1.96
N PHE A 33 10.06 -10.19 -1.48
CA PHE A 33 10.76 -8.90 -1.63
C PHE A 33 11.92 -8.74 -0.64
N ARG A 34 11.84 -9.30 0.57
CA ARG A 34 12.95 -9.26 1.54
C ARG A 34 14.22 -9.89 0.97
N GLY A 35 14.09 -11.04 0.30
CA GLY A 35 15.23 -11.72 -0.35
C GLY A 35 15.82 -10.97 -1.55
N THR A 36 15.12 -9.96 -2.10
CA THR A 36 15.50 -9.29 -3.35
C THR A 36 15.79 -7.79 -3.22
N ILE A 37 15.28 -7.10 -2.19
CA ILE A 37 15.48 -5.66 -1.99
C ILE A 37 16.62 -5.37 -1.01
N SER A 38 16.47 -5.79 0.26
CA SER A 38 17.46 -5.55 1.31
C SER A 38 17.06 -6.30 2.59
N PRO A 39 18.03 -6.80 3.37
CA PRO A 39 17.77 -7.23 4.75
C PRO A 39 17.26 -6.10 5.65
N ASP A 40 17.54 -4.84 5.32
CA ASP A 40 17.11 -3.65 6.08
C ASP A 40 15.71 -3.13 5.65
N LEU A 41 14.90 -3.96 5.01
CA LEU A 41 13.56 -3.58 4.58
C LEU A 41 12.69 -3.29 5.82
N ILE A 42 12.09 -2.09 5.85
CA ILE A 42 11.06 -1.74 6.82
C ILE A 42 9.71 -1.85 6.13
N PHE A 43 8.86 -2.77 6.61
CA PHE A 43 7.49 -2.90 6.15
C PHE A 43 6.61 -1.81 6.77
N MET A 44 5.74 -1.21 5.96
CA MET A 44 4.83 -0.16 6.40
C MET A 44 3.41 -0.53 5.97
N ASP A 45 2.52 -0.52 6.95
CA ASP A 45 1.07 -0.67 6.81
C ASP A 45 0.36 0.38 7.66
N ASP A 46 -0.97 0.45 7.52
CA ASP A 46 -1.80 1.14 8.48
C ASP A 46 -2.23 0.19 9.62
N ASN A 47 -2.83 0.76 10.66
CA ASN A 47 -3.36 -0.01 11.80
C ASN A 47 -4.73 -0.67 11.50
N ALA A 48 -5.04 -1.02 10.25
CA ALA A 48 -6.30 -1.68 9.93
C ALA A 48 -6.40 -3.04 10.67
N ARG A 49 -7.63 -3.41 11.08
CA ARG A 49 -7.86 -4.62 11.89
C ARG A 49 -7.23 -5.90 11.33
N PRO A 50 -7.29 -6.18 10.01
CA PRO A 50 -6.67 -7.38 9.45
C PRO A 50 -5.14 -7.39 9.58
N HIS A 51 -4.49 -6.23 9.64
CA HIS A 51 -3.02 -6.13 9.73
C HIS A 51 -2.50 -6.28 11.16
N ARG A 52 -3.39 -6.21 12.16
CA ARG A 52 -3.04 -6.25 13.60
C ARG A 52 -3.57 -7.50 14.30
N THR A 53 -3.71 -8.59 13.55
CA THR A 53 -4.06 -9.91 14.09
C THR A 53 -2.82 -10.66 14.53
N LEU A 54 -2.97 -11.60 15.47
CA LEU A 54 -1.87 -12.46 15.93
C LEU A 54 -1.15 -13.17 14.77
N ALA A 55 -1.90 -13.70 13.81
CA ALA A 55 -1.34 -14.39 12.64
C ALA A 55 -0.44 -13.48 11.77
N VAL A 56 -0.73 -12.18 11.69
CA VAL A 56 0.11 -11.23 10.97
C VAL A 56 1.36 -10.89 11.77
N GLU A 57 1.24 -10.71 13.08
CA GLU A 57 2.40 -10.46 13.96
C GLU A 57 3.38 -11.63 13.93
N GLU A 58 2.88 -12.86 14.12
CA GLU A 58 3.67 -14.09 14.09
C GLU A 58 4.35 -14.29 12.72
N LEU A 59 3.64 -13.99 11.63
CA LEU A 59 4.22 -14.07 10.30
C LEU A 59 5.38 -13.09 10.12
N LEU A 60 5.16 -11.80 10.44
CA LEU A 60 6.20 -10.77 10.31
C LEU A 60 7.44 -11.10 11.16
N GLU A 61 7.24 -11.63 12.38
CA GLU A 61 8.33 -12.09 13.24
C GLU A 61 9.08 -13.29 12.63
N SER A 62 8.35 -14.30 12.14
CA SER A 62 8.93 -15.51 11.56
C SER A 62 9.73 -15.24 10.27
N GLU A 63 9.32 -14.23 9.50
CA GLU A 63 9.99 -13.80 8.27
C GLU A 63 11.08 -12.73 8.52
N ASP A 64 11.35 -12.38 9.78
CA ASP A 64 12.33 -11.35 10.18
C ASP A 64 12.06 -10.00 9.49
N ILE A 65 10.79 -9.61 9.43
CA ILE A 65 10.34 -8.36 8.81
C ILE A 65 10.08 -7.32 9.91
N THR A 66 10.90 -6.28 9.93
CA THR A 66 10.66 -5.13 10.80
C THR A 66 9.50 -4.29 10.27
N ARG A 67 8.46 -4.11 11.07
CA ARG A 67 7.34 -3.21 10.74
C ARG A 67 7.54 -1.84 11.37
N MET A 68 7.21 -0.79 10.61
CA MET A 68 7.18 0.59 11.07
C MET A 68 6.01 0.83 12.02
N ASP A 69 6.25 1.55 13.12
CA ASP A 69 5.18 2.10 13.95
C ASP A 69 4.40 3.16 13.18
N TRP A 70 3.07 2.99 13.12
CA TRP A 70 2.19 3.90 12.40
C TRP A 70 1.25 4.64 13.34
N PRO A 71 1.17 5.99 13.29
CA PRO A 71 0.19 6.73 14.06
C PRO A 71 -1.23 6.50 13.55
N ALA A 72 -2.19 6.38 14.48
CA ALA A 72 -3.60 6.26 14.11
C ALA A 72 -4.09 7.52 13.37
N TYR A 73 -5.07 7.34 12.46
CA TYR A 73 -5.72 8.44 11.73
C TYR A 73 -4.79 9.37 10.95
N SER A 74 -3.67 8.86 10.45
CA SER A 74 -2.69 9.65 9.67
C SER A 74 -2.60 9.20 8.21
N PRO A 75 -3.68 9.31 7.42
CA PRO A 75 -3.66 8.95 6.00
C PRO A 75 -2.76 9.90 5.18
N ASP A 76 -2.56 11.13 5.65
CA ASP A 76 -1.67 12.14 5.09
C ASP A 76 -0.21 11.69 5.03
N LEU A 77 0.21 10.84 5.97
CA LEU A 77 1.52 10.22 5.98
C LEU A 77 1.63 9.01 5.04
N ASN A 78 0.51 8.37 4.71
CA ASN A 78 0.51 7.13 3.95
C ASN A 78 0.66 7.40 2.44
N SER A 79 1.80 7.01 1.86
CA SER A 79 2.08 7.20 0.43
C SER A 79 1.09 6.46 -0.48
N ILE A 80 0.50 5.34 -0.03
CA ILE A 80 -0.38 4.54 -0.87
C ILE A 80 -1.69 5.27 -1.17
N GLU A 81 -2.14 6.18 -0.30
CA GLU A 81 -3.34 7.00 -0.53
C GLU A 81 -3.18 7.83 -1.81
N HIS A 82 -1.99 8.39 -2.06
CA HIS A 82 -1.75 9.19 -3.26
C HIS A 82 -1.77 8.31 -4.52
N VAL A 83 -1.35 7.07 -4.39
CA VAL A 83 -1.42 6.09 -5.47
C VAL A 83 -2.88 5.74 -5.76
N TRP A 84 -3.70 5.54 -4.73
CA TRP A 84 -5.14 5.27 -4.87
C TRP A 84 -5.89 6.44 -5.50
N ASP A 85 -5.62 7.66 -5.06
CA ASP A 85 -6.19 8.88 -5.64
C ASP A 85 -5.79 9.06 -7.12
N ALA A 86 -4.51 8.81 -7.44
CA ALA A 86 -4.03 8.83 -8.82
C ALA A 86 -4.68 7.75 -9.70
N LEU A 87 -5.00 6.59 -9.14
CA LEU A 87 -5.71 5.50 -9.82
C LEU A 87 -7.20 5.84 -10.01
N GLY A 88 -7.85 6.36 -8.97
CA GLY A 88 -9.24 6.80 -8.98
C GLY A 88 -9.49 7.89 -10.03
N ARG A 89 -8.63 8.91 -10.09
CA ARG A 89 -8.70 9.95 -11.14
C ARG A 89 -8.59 9.38 -12.56
N ARG A 90 -7.71 8.41 -12.78
CA ARG A 90 -7.55 7.76 -14.09
C ARG A 90 -8.79 6.97 -14.51
N ILE A 91 -9.47 6.35 -13.55
CA ILE A 91 -10.73 5.65 -13.80
C ILE A 91 -11.87 6.65 -14.02
N ALA A 92 -11.95 7.71 -13.21
CA ALA A 92 -12.98 8.74 -13.32
C ALA A 92 -12.90 9.56 -14.62
N ALA A 93 -11.70 9.71 -15.20
CA ALA A 93 -11.51 10.41 -16.48
C ALA A 93 -12.03 9.63 -17.70
N ARG A 94 -12.58 8.42 -17.52
CA ARG A 94 -13.16 7.64 -18.61
C ARG A 94 -14.45 8.29 -19.13
N LEU A 95 -14.62 8.25 -20.44
CA LEU A 95 -15.85 8.71 -21.09
C LEU A 95 -17.04 7.77 -20.87
N HIS A 96 -16.76 6.47 -20.75
CA HIS A 96 -17.79 5.45 -20.56
C HIS A 96 -17.75 4.88 -19.14
N PRO A 97 -18.90 4.80 -18.46
CA PRO A 97 -19.00 4.20 -17.14
C PRO A 97 -18.67 2.71 -17.19
N LEU A 98 -18.21 2.19 -16.06
CA LEU A 98 -18.00 0.74 -15.90
C LEU A 98 -19.33 0.09 -15.56
N GLU A 99 -19.63 -1.03 -16.20
CA GLU A 99 -20.96 -1.66 -16.12
C GLU A 99 -21.06 -2.68 -14.98
N ASN A 100 -19.93 -3.21 -14.51
CA ASN A 100 -19.89 -4.21 -13.46
C ASN A 100 -18.53 -4.26 -12.75
N THR A 101 -18.50 -4.97 -11.62
CA THR A 101 -17.30 -5.13 -10.80
C THR A 101 -16.16 -5.83 -11.54
N GLN A 102 -16.44 -6.73 -12.48
CA GLN A 102 -15.37 -7.41 -13.22
C GLN A 102 -14.61 -6.43 -14.13
N GLN A 103 -15.32 -5.55 -14.83
CA GLN A 103 -14.70 -4.48 -15.61
C GLN A 103 -13.89 -3.53 -14.72
N LEU A 104 -14.40 -3.21 -13.52
CA LEU A 104 -13.66 -2.38 -12.55
C LEU A 104 -12.36 -3.06 -12.09
N LYS A 105 -12.39 -4.34 -11.72
CA LYS A 105 -11.20 -5.10 -11.31
C LYS A 105 -10.13 -5.10 -12.41
N GLN A 106 -10.53 -5.42 -13.64
CA GLN A 106 -9.63 -5.44 -14.78
C GLN A 106 -9.01 -4.06 -15.03
N MET A 107 -9.82 -3.00 -14.98
CA MET A 107 -9.35 -1.63 -15.15
C MET A 107 -8.39 -1.19 -14.05
N LEU A 108 -8.64 -1.56 -12.79
CA LEU A 108 -7.75 -1.25 -11.68
C LEU A 108 -6.36 -1.87 -11.89
N ILE A 109 -6.31 -3.15 -12.27
CA ILE A 109 -5.05 -3.87 -12.53
C ILE A 109 -4.30 -3.24 -13.71
N GLU A 110 -4.99 -2.97 -14.82
CA GLU A 110 -4.39 -2.33 -16.00
C GLU A 110 -3.83 -0.95 -15.68
N LYS A 111 -4.60 -0.10 -15.00
CA LYS A 111 -4.17 1.25 -14.67
C LYS A 111 -3.08 1.26 -13.61
N TRP A 112 -3.10 0.31 -12.66
CA TRP A 112 -2.01 0.10 -11.70
C TRP A 112 -0.70 -0.19 -12.41
N ALA A 113 -0.70 -1.13 -13.36
CA ALA A 113 0.48 -1.49 -14.15
C ALA A 113 1.02 -0.32 -15.01
N LEU A 114 0.15 0.60 -15.40
CA LEU A 114 0.50 1.79 -16.20
C LEU A 114 0.83 3.04 -15.36
N LEU A 115 0.82 2.95 -14.03
CA LEU A 115 1.24 4.08 -13.20
C LEU A 115 2.71 4.45 -13.52
N PRO A 116 3.01 5.75 -13.73
CA PRO A 116 4.38 6.18 -14.04
C PRO A 116 5.32 5.88 -12.87
N GLN A 117 6.47 5.25 -13.17
CA GLN A 117 7.47 4.95 -12.14
C GLN A 117 7.97 6.21 -11.43
N GLU A 118 8.16 7.29 -12.17
CA GLU A 118 8.60 8.57 -11.62
C GLU A 118 7.63 9.09 -10.55
N MET A 119 6.32 8.90 -10.75
CA MET A 119 5.32 9.27 -9.75
C MET A 119 5.54 8.51 -8.43
N LEU A 120 5.79 7.19 -8.51
CA LEU A 120 6.04 6.36 -7.33
C LEU A 120 7.34 6.76 -6.62
N HIS A 121 8.41 7.03 -7.38
CA HIS A 121 9.66 7.51 -6.81
C HIS A 121 9.50 8.85 -6.10
N GLN A 122 8.81 9.82 -6.70
CA GLN A 122 8.58 11.13 -6.06
C GLN A 122 7.75 11.00 -4.78
N LEU A 123 6.77 10.08 -4.74
CA LEU A 123 6.00 9.81 -3.52
C LEU A 123 6.90 9.29 -2.39
N VAL A 124 7.78 8.32 -2.68
CA VAL A 124 8.73 7.79 -1.70
C VAL A 124 9.69 8.89 -1.20
N LEU A 125 10.24 9.70 -2.12
CA LEU A 125 11.14 10.80 -1.76
C LEU A 125 10.43 11.89 -0.92
N SER A 126 9.12 12.08 -1.10
CA SER A 126 8.34 13.07 -0.36
C SER A 126 8.09 12.69 1.11
N VAL A 127 8.19 11.41 1.48
CA VAL A 127 7.82 10.90 2.82
C VAL A 127 8.55 11.67 3.93
N ARG A 128 9.86 11.90 3.77
CA ARG A 128 10.66 12.64 4.76
C ARG A 128 10.17 14.08 4.94
N ARG A 129 9.72 14.73 3.86
CA ARG A 129 9.16 16.09 3.92
C ARG A 129 7.82 16.09 4.67
N ARG A 130 6.96 15.10 4.43
CA ARG A 130 5.67 14.95 5.12
C ARG A 130 5.86 14.73 6.62
N TYR A 131 6.75 13.83 7.04
CA TYR A 131 7.08 13.67 8.46
C TYR A 131 7.55 14.97 9.12
N LYS A 132 8.44 15.73 8.47
CA LYS A 132 8.89 17.03 8.99
C LYS A 132 7.74 18.02 9.14
N ALA A 133 6.83 18.06 8.17
CA ALA A 133 5.66 18.92 8.22
C ALA A 133 4.73 18.53 9.39
N THR A 134 4.44 17.24 9.57
CA THR A 134 3.60 16.74 10.66
C THR A 134 4.22 17.04 12.03
N ILE A 135 5.54 16.90 12.18
CA ILE A 135 6.25 17.30 13.40
C ILE A 135 6.11 18.80 13.66
N ALA A 136 6.25 19.64 12.61
CA ALA A 136 6.12 21.09 12.74
C ALA A 136 4.73 21.53 13.20
N VAL A 137 3.68 20.80 12.78
CA VAL A 137 2.29 21.03 13.25
C VAL A 137 1.91 20.18 14.47
N ARG A 138 2.89 19.60 15.17
CA ARG A 138 2.73 18.82 16.41
C ARG A 138 1.75 17.65 16.27
N GLY A 139 1.81 16.93 15.17
CA GLY A 139 0.92 15.79 14.88
C GLY A 139 -0.44 16.19 14.31
N GLY A 140 -0.65 17.48 14.04
CA GLY A 140 -1.82 17.95 13.29
C GLY A 140 -1.80 17.53 11.82
N HIS A 141 -2.93 17.72 11.16
CA HIS A 141 -3.12 17.44 9.74
C HIS A 141 -2.20 18.30 8.86
N ILE A 142 -1.51 17.67 7.89
CA ILE A 142 -0.76 18.37 6.86
C ILE A 142 -1.54 18.40 5.52
N PRO A 143 -1.38 19.45 4.69
CA PRO A 143 -2.01 19.47 3.38
C PRO A 143 -1.60 18.26 2.53
N TYR A 144 -2.62 17.63 1.96
CA TYR A 144 -2.54 16.49 1.06
C TYR A 144 -2.57 16.94 -0.40
#